data_AF-A0A961FF69-F1
#
_entry.id   AF-A0A961FF69-F1
#
_cell.length_a   1.000
_cell.length_b   1.000
_cell.length_c   1.000
_cell.angle_alpha   90.00
_cell.angle_beta   90.00
_cell.angle_gamma   90.00
#
_symmetry.space_group_name_H-M   'P 1'
#
loop_
_entity.id
_entity.type
_entity.pdbx_description
1 polymer ?
#
loop_
_entity_poly.entity_id
_entity_poly.type
_entity_poly.pdbx_seq_one_letter_code
_entity_poly.pdbx_strand_id
1 'polypeptide(L)'
;MGKEDMLVTKQCMYCNGTGVRMVETSSLFGLIRKQVPLSCEMCSGSGETFFTPTCKYCNGQGLIGNEREICRTCNGVGHWDAFAYIPRELLRAGTLFDRRCDQCDHNRMEIASPIEEFKQVLSWESEEELRSVEICERVKVRCPSCEHSYHIKLDAESHGELTPETVSALEKLGINLGYLYQAK
;
A
#
# COMPACT_ATOMS: atom_id res chain seq x y z
N MET A 1 -1.96 10.99 -11.97
CA MET A 1 -2.28 11.68 -10.68
C MET A 1 -1.03 11.55 -9.80
N GLY A 2 -0.46 12.63 -9.27
CA GLY A 2 0.87 12.58 -8.65
C GLY A 2 0.93 11.66 -7.43
N LYS A 3 2.00 10.86 -7.31
CA LYS A 3 2.23 9.93 -6.16
C LYS A 3 2.20 10.64 -4.80
N GLU A 4 2.42 11.97 -4.79
CA GLU A 4 2.39 12.86 -3.63
C GLU A 4 0.98 13.03 -3.02
N ASP A 5 -0.11 12.81 -3.79
CA ASP A 5 -1.49 12.98 -3.31
C ASP A 5 -2.08 11.73 -2.63
N MET A 6 -1.29 10.66 -2.47
CA MET A 6 -1.79 9.35 -1.99
C MET A 6 -1.60 9.09 -0.50
N LEU A 7 -0.90 9.97 0.23
CA LEU A 7 -0.76 9.89 1.68
C LEU A 7 -1.41 11.10 2.31
N VAL A 8 -2.45 10.87 3.10
CA VAL A 8 -3.13 11.96 3.80
C VAL A 8 -2.53 12.06 5.19
N THR A 9 -1.82 13.15 5.43
CA THR A 9 -1.35 13.51 6.77
C THR A 9 -2.52 14.13 7.53
N LYS A 10 -2.78 13.65 8.75
CA LYS A 10 -3.64 14.37 9.70
C LYS A 10 -2.92 14.52 11.02
N GLN A 11 -3.34 15.52 11.79
CA GLN A 11 -2.91 15.64 13.18
C GLN A 11 -3.21 14.35 13.93
N CYS A 12 -2.21 13.88 14.68
CA CYS A 12 -2.36 12.72 15.54
C CYS A 12 -3.41 13.02 16.60
N MET A 13 -4.54 12.32 16.56
CA MET A 13 -5.64 12.50 17.52
C MET A 13 -5.26 12.20 18.99
N TYR A 14 -4.15 11.50 19.21
CA TYR A 14 -3.68 11.12 20.55
C TYR A 14 -2.84 12.19 21.23
N CYS A 15 -2.16 13.05 20.45
CA CYS A 15 -1.40 14.18 20.96
C CYS A 15 -1.88 15.52 20.42
N ASN A 16 -2.94 15.55 19.61
CA ASN A 16 -3.48 16.74 18.95
C ASN A 16 -2.42 17.55 18.20
N GLY A 17 -1.57 16.89 17.43
CA GLY A 17 -0.55 17.58 16.64
C GLY A 17 0.74 17.91 17.39
N THR A 18 0.83 17.71 18.71
CA THR A 18 1.99 18.18 19.49
C THR A 18 3.19 17.26 19.41
N GLY A 19 3.00 16.00 19.00
CA GLY A 19 4.03 14.96 19.05
C GLY A 19 4.32 14.47 20.47
N VAL A 20 3.72 15.05 21.50
CA VAL A 20 4.10 14.82 22.89
C VAL A 20 2.84 14.60 23.74
N ARG A 21 2.89 13.62 24.65
CA ARG A 21 1.87 13.40 25.67
C ARG A 21 2.44 13.75 27.04
N MET A 22 1.64 14.45 27.84
CA MET A 22 1.96 14.71 29.24
C MET A 22 1.49 13.50 30.05
N VAL A 23 2.42 12.82 30.71
CA VAL A 23 2.10 11.72 31.63
C VAL A 23 2.33 12.16 33.07
N GLU A 24 1.41 11.76 33.95
CA GLU A 24 1.60 11.94 35.38
C GLU A 24 2.52 10.83 35.90
N THR A 25 3.66 11.23 36.45
CA THR A 25 4.54 10.32 37.17
C THR A 25 4.39 10.57 38.66
N SER A 26 4.29 9.49 39.43
CA SER A 26 4.30 9.52 40.89
C SER A 26 5.64 9.00 41.39
N SER A 27 6.29 9.74 42.29
CA SER A 27 7.51 9.26 42.94
C SER A 27 7.20 8.13 43.93
N LEU A 28 8.19 7.30 44.24
CA LEU A 28 8.13 6.22 45.24
C LEU A 28 7.64 6.69 46.62
N PHE A 29 7.69 7.99 46.90
CA PHE A 29 7.24 8.59 48.16
C PHE A 29 5.88 9.28 48.05
N GLY A 30 5.15 9.13 46.94
CA GLY A 30 3.76 9.58 46.76
C GLY A 30 3.53 11.11 46.75
N LEU A 31 4.59 11.91 46.93
CA LEU A 31 4.47 13.34 47.24
C LEU A 31 4.53 14.27 46.02
N ILE A 32 4.99 13.79 44.85
CA ILE A 32 5.15 14.65 43.66
C ILE A 32 4.43 14.00 42.48
N ARG A 33 3.38 14.68 41.99
CA ARG A 33 2.80 14.46 40.67
C ARG A 33 3.47 15.43 39.70
N LYS A 34 4.38 14.94 38.87
CA LYS A 34 5.02 15.75 37.82
C LYS A 34 4.48 15.30 36.48
N GLN A 35 4.03 16.27 35.68
CA GLN A 35 3.75 16.02 34.27
C GLN A 35 5.07 16.00 33.51
N VAL A 36 5.38 14.86 32.89
CA VAL A 36 6.59 14.68 32.07
C VAL A 36 6.16 14.58 30.62
N PRO A 37 6.80 15.34 29.70
CA PRO A 37 6.58 15.19 28.28
C PRO A 37 7.22 13.87 27.81
N LEU A 38 6.41 12.99 27.23
CA LEU A 38 6.87 11.79 26.51
C LEU A 38 6.49 11.89 25.04
N SER A 39 7.34 11.40 24.16
CA SER A 39 6.99 11.26 22.74
C SER A 39 5.71 10.45 22.60
N CYS A 40 4.77 10.96 21.79
CA CYS A 40 3.52 10.26 21.52
C CYS A 40 3.81 8.98 20.75
N GLU A 41 3.52 7.83 21.35
CA GLU A 41 3.76 6.50 20.78
C GLU A 41 3.05 6.29 19.44
N MET A 42 1.84 6.85 19.29
CA MET A 42 1.01 6.70 18.09
C MET A 42 1.56 7.41 16.86
N CYS A 43 2.35 8.47 17.04
CA CYS A 43 3.00 9.21 15.95
C CYS A 43 4.53 9.24 16.09
N SER A 44 5.08 8.47 17.02
CA SER A 44 6.51 8.44 17.35
C SER A 44 7.14 9.82 17.50
N GLY A 45 6.42 10.78 18.09
CA GLY A 45 6.92 12.15 18.29
C GLY A 45 6.64 13.16 17.18
N SER A 46 6.12 12.74 16.02
CA SER A 46 5.97 13.66 14.87
C SER A 46 4.81 14.66 15.01
N GLY A 47 3.80 14.32 15.83
CA GLY A 47 2.54 15.07 15.89
C GLY A 47 1.55 14.71 14.79
N GLU A 48 1.96 13.92 13.81
CA GLU A 48 1.18 13.60 12.63
C GLU A 48 1.00 12.10 12.48
N THR A 49 -0.20 11.70 12.10
CA THR A 49 -0.51 10.33 11.70
C THR A 49 -0.81 10.32 10.21
N PHE A 50 -0.18 9.39 9.52
CA PHE A 50 -0.36 9.20 8.10
C PHE A 50 -1.40 8.10 7.89
N PHE A 51 -2.29 8.30 6.91
CA PHE A 51 -3.25 7.27 6.54
C PHE A 51 -3.27 7.10 5.04
N THR A 52 -3.43 5.85 4.65
CA THR A 52 -3.77 5.48 3.30
C THR A 52 -5.24 5.81 3.04
N PRO A 53 -5.56 6.73 2.12
CA PRO A 53 -6.94 7.06 1.84
C PRO A 53 -7.66 5.84 1.26
N THR A 54 -8.93 5.69 1.62
CA THR A 54 -9.83 4.76 0.96
C THR A 54 -9.79 5.02 -0.55
N CYS A 55 -9.71 3.96 -1.36
CA CYS A 55 -9.67 4.13 -2.80
C CYS A 55 -10.97 4.80 -3.27
N LYS A 56 -10.87 6.04 -3.75
CA LYS A 56 -12.02 6.85 -4.21
C LYS A 56 -12.73 6.27 -5.42
N TYR A 57 -12.06 5.39 -6.18
CA TYR A 57 -12.62 4.80 -7.40
C TYR A 57 -13.50 3.58 -7.12
N CYS A 58 -13.19 2.81 -6.06
CA CYS A 58 -14.01 1.67 -5.63
C CYS A 58 -14.67 1.88 -4.28
N ASN A 59 -14.58 3.08 -3.69
CA ASN A 59 -15.09 3.41 -2.36
C ASN A 59 -14.73 2.38 -1.28
N GLY A 60 -13.51 1.84 -1.30
CA GLY A 60 -13.10 0.84 -0.30
C GLY A 60 -13.45 -0.61 -0.64
N GLN A 61 -14.19 -0.87 -1.71
CA GLN A 61 -14.68 -2.22 -2.01
C GLN A 61 -13.65 -3.11 -2.72
N GLY A 62 -12.59 -2.53 -3.30
CA GLY A 62 -11.65 -3.27 -4.11
C GLY A 62 -12.18 -3.65 -5.50
N LEU A 63 -13.45 -3.40 -5.79
CA LEU A 63 -14.11 -3.77 -7.04
C LEU A 63 -14.71 -2.53 -7.71
N ILE A 64 -14.71 -2.50 -9.04
CA ILE A 64 -15.36 -1.47 -9.85
C ILE A 64 -16.43 -2.15 -10.73
N GLY A 65 -17.59 -1.50 -10.85
CA GLY A 65 -18.70 -1.92 -11.71
C GLY A 65 -19.35 -3.24 -11.26
N ASN A 66 -20.56 -3.18 -10.69
CA ASN A 66 -21.37 -4.35 -10.27
C ASN A 66 -20.55 -5.55 -9.73
N GLU A 67 -19.47 -5.28 -8.99
CA GLU A 67 -18.60 -6.26 -8.33
C GLU A 67 -17.83 -7.23 -9.25
N ARG A 68 -17.69 -6.95 -10.56
CA ARG A 68 -17.07 -7.89 -11.51
C ARG A 68 -15.62 -7.59 -11.86
N GLU A 69 -15.16 -6.35 -11.72
CA GLU A 69 -13.80 -5.96 -12.09
C GLU A 69 -12.99 -5.57 -10.85
N ILE A 70 -11.79 -6.11 -10.72
CA ILE A 70 -10.82 -5.69 -9.70
C ILE A 70 -10.47 -4.21 -9.95
N CYS A 71 -10.64 -3.38 -8.94
CA CYS A 71 -10.29 -1.97 -8.98
C CYS A 71 -8.81 -1.83 -9.31
N ARG A 72 -8.50 -1.27 -10.48
CA ARG A 72 -7.13 -1.10 -10.97
C ARG A 72 -6.29 -0.16 -10.11
N THR A 73 -6.93 0.78 -9.41
CA THR A 73 -6.23 1.76 -8.56
C THR A 73 -5.77 1.19 -7.24
N CYS A 74 -6.52 0.25 -6.64
CA CYS A 74 -6.17 -0.38 -5.37
C CYS A 74 -5.90 -1.88 -5.49
N ASN A 75 -5.83 -2.39 -6.72
CA ASN A 75 -5.60 -3.79 -7.05
C ASN A 75 -6.49 -4.79 -6.28
N GLY A 76 -7.73 -4.43 -5.94
CA GLY A 76 -8.63 -5.34 -5.22
C GLY A 76 -8.68 -5.18 -3.71
N VAL A 77 -7.81 -4.36 -3.13
CA VAL A 77 -7.65 -4.27 -1.67
C VAL A 77 -8.62 -3.25 -1.06
N GLY A 78 -9.14 -2.32 -1.86
CA GLY A 78 -10.05 -1.25 -1.41
C GLY A 78 -9.37 -0.07 -0.73
N HIS A 79 -8.13 -0.27 -0.30
CA HIS A 79 -7.24 0.75 0.25
C HIS A 79 -5.88 0.63 -0.44
N TRP A 80 -4.99 1.54 -0.11
CA TRP A 80 -3.63 1.59 -0.61
C TRP A 80 -2.91 0.25 -0.48
N ASP A 81 -2.16 -0.11 -1.52
CA ASP A 81 -1.46 -1.39 -1.67
C ASP A 81 0.02 -1.12 -1.90
N ALA A 82 0.89 -1.70 -1.04
CA ALA A 82 2.34 -1.51 -1.12
C ALA A 82 2.91 -1.98 -2.47
N PHE A 83 2.20 -2.88 -3.17
CA PHE A 83 2.53 -3.30 -4.51
C PHE A 83 2.72 -2.12 -5.47
N ALA A 84 1.87 -1.09 -5.39
CA ALA A 84 1.92 0.07 -6.28
C ALA A 84 3.22 0.88 -6.15
N TYR A 85 4.00 0.67 -5.08
CA TYR A 85 5.24 1.39 -4.81
C TYR A 85 6.47 0.56 -5.09
N ILE A 86 6.31 -0.70 -5.48
CA ILE A 86 7.43 -1.51 -5.96
C ILE A 86 7.90 -0.88 -7.28
N PRO A 87 9.13 -0.34 -7.35
CA PRO A 87 9.68 0.15 -8.60
C PRO A 87 9.64 -0.94 -9.66
N ARG A 88 9.36 -0.56 -10.89
CA ARG A 88 9.18 -1.50 -12.00
C ARG A 88 10.35 -2.48 -12.13
N GLU A 89 11.57 -2.00 -11.93
CA GLU A 89 12.80 -2.79 -11.98
C GLU A 89 12.90 -3.86 -10.88
N LEU A 90 12.11 -3.78 -9.81
CA LEU A 90 12.00 -4.74 -8.71
C LEU A 90 10.79 -5.67 -8.85
N LEU A 91 9.96 -5.53 -9.89
CA LEU A 91 8.88 -6.46 -10.21
C LEU A 91 9.41 -7.77 -10.81
N ARG A 92 10.18 -8.51 -10.01
CA ARG A 92 10.84 -9.77 -10.39
C ARG A 92 10.31 -10.90 -9.54
N ALA A 93 10.38 -12.12 -10.10
CA ALA A 93 10.00 -13.31 -9.35
C ALA A 93 10.84 -13.43 -8.04
N GLY A 94 10.18 -13.70 -6.92
CA GLY A 94 10.79 -13.78 -5.60
C GLY A 94 10.69 -12.50 -4.75
N THR A 95 10.33 -11.36 -5.35
CA THR A 95 10.16 -10.11 -4.58
C THR A 95 8.99 -10.25 -3.61
N LEU A 96 9.24 -10.01 -2.33
CA LEU A 96 8.25 -10.07 -1.25
C LEU A 96 7.74 -8.67 -0.93
N PHE A 97 6.44 -8.53 -0.73
CA PHE A 97 5.84 -7.26 -0.37
C PHE A 97 4.68 -7.46 0.61
N ASP A 98 4.42 -6.41 1.39
CA ASP A 98 3.35 -6.41 2.38
C ASP A 98 2.00 -6.29 1.66
N ARG A 99 1.20 -7.35 1.77
CA ARG A 99 -0.18 -7.40 1.30
C ARG A 99 -0.88 -8.57 1.99
N ARG A 100 -2.07 -8.31 2.52
CA ARG A 100 -2.89 -9.35 3.14
C ARG A 100 -3.47 -10.27 2.07
N CYS A 101 -3.26 -11.58 2.23
CA CYS A 101 -3.92 -12.61 1.45
C CYS A 101 -5.38 -12.72 1.87
N ASP A 102 -6.28 -12.64 0.91
CA ASP A 102 -7.73 -12.76 1.06
C ASP A 102 -8.19 -14.18 1.47
N GLN A 103 -7.37 -15.21 1.22
CA GLN A 103 -7.70 -16.60 1.54
C GLN A 103 -7.25 -17.05 2.93
N CYS A 104 -6.12 -16.53 3.44
CA CYS A 104 -5.52 -17.03 4.69
C CYS A 104 -5.03 -15.94 5.65
N ASP A 105 -5.28 -14.67 5.35
CA ASP A 105 -4.88 -13.51 6.16
C ASP A 105 -3.37 -13.34 6.39
N HIS A 106 -2.53 -14.11 5.69
CA HIS A 106 -1.09 -13.90 5.72
C HIS A 106 -0.74 -12.52 5.13
N ASN A 107 0.11 -11.75 5.81
CA ASN A 107 0.36 -10.34 5.50
C ASN A 107 1.46 -10.10 4.45
N ARG A 108 1.95 -11.15 3.78
CA ARG A 108 2.96 -11.04 2.73
C ARG A 108 2.52 -11.77 1.47
N MET A 109 2.88 -11.17 0.34
CA MET A 109 2.73 -11.76 -0.98
C MET A 109 4.09 -11.76 -1.68
N GLU A 110 4.25 -12.70 -2.61
CA GLU A 110 5.44 -12.88 -3.44
C GLU A 110 5.06 -12.61 -4.90
N ILE A 111 5.93 -11.91 -5.63
CA ILE A 111 5.84 -11.86 -7.10
C ILE A 111 6.28 -13.24 -7.63
N ALA A 112 5.38 -13.93 -8.32
CA ALA A 112 5.58 -15.30 -8.78
C ALA A 112 6.00 -15.41 -10.25
N SER A 113 5.85 -14.34 -11.04
CA SER A 113 6.24 -14.29 -12.45
C SER A 113 6.96 -12.98 -12.78
N PRO A 114 7.77 -12.93 -13.85
CA PRO A 114 8.14 -11.65 -14.46
C PRO A 114 6.90 -10.90 -15.00
N ILE A 115 7.11 -9.66 -15.44
CA ILE A 115 6.10 -8.87 -16.14
C ILE A 115 5.69 -9.61 -17.43
N GLU A 116 4.40 -9.81 -17.60
CA GLU A 116 3.77 -10.41 -18.78
C GLU A 116 2.93 -9.37 -19.52
N GLU A 117 3.03 -9.33 -20.84
CA GLU A 117 2.09 -8.59 -21.69
C GLU A 117 0.85 -9.43 -21.98
N PHE A 118 -0.32 -8.79 -22.02
CA PHE A 118 -1.56 -9.43 -22.43
C PHE A 118 -2.46 -8.47 -23.21
N LYS A 119 -3.29 -9.05 -24.10
CA LYS A 119 -4.31 -8.32 -24.85
C LYS A 119 -5.59 -8.21 -24.01
N GLN A 120 -5.99 -6.99 -23.66
CA GLN A 120 -7.28 -6.71 -23.07
C GLN A 120 -8.26 -6.26 -24.14
N VAL A 121 -9.37 -6.99 -24.29
CA VAL A 121 -10.47 -6.59 -25.16
C VAL A 121 -11.32 -5.53 -24.45
N LEU A 122 -11.52 -4.39 -25.09
CA LEU A 122 -12.25 -3.23 -24.55
C LEU A 122 -13.66 -3.07 -25.12
N SER A 123 -13.96 -3.68 -26.27
CA SER A 123 -15.29 -3.69 -26.87
C SER A 123 -15.77 -5.10 -27.20
N TRP A 124 -17.09 -5.28 -27.15
CA TRP A 124 -17.75 -6.55 -27.46
C TRP A 124 -18.39 -6.50 -28.84
N GLU A 125 -17.56 -6.30 -29.87
CA GLU A 125 -17.99 -6.47 -31.26
C GLU A 125 -18.04 -7.95 -31.63
N SER A 126 -18.96 -8.33 -32.53
CA SER A 126 -19.11 -9.72 -32.98
C SER A 126 -17.91 -10.18 -33.82
N GLU A 127 -17.32 -9.27 -34.59
CA GLU A 127 -16.11 -9.53 -35.38
C GLU A 127 -14.86 -9.20 -34.57
N GLU A 128 -13.93 -10.16 -34.47
CA GLU A 128 -12.74 -10.03 -33.62
C GLU A 128 -11.82 -8.88 -34.07
N GLU A 129 -11.77 -8.61 -35.38
CA GLU A 129 -10.99 -7.53 -35.98
C GLU A 129 -11.52 -6.13 -35.65
N LEU A 130 -12.83 -6.03 -35.34
CA LEU A 130 -13.48 -4.77 -34.96
C LEU A 130 -13.37 -4.49 -33.46
N ARG A 131 -12.91 -5.47 -32.68
CA ARG A 131 -12.75 -5.28 -31.23
C ARG A 131 -11.61 -4.32 -30.96
N SER A 132 -11.87 -3.32 -30.14
CA SER A 132 -10.80 -2.49 -29.60
C SER A 132 -9.99 -3.33 -28.60
N VAL A 133 -8.67 -3.37 -28.80
CA VAL A 133 -7.74 -4.12 -27.96
C VAL A 133 -6.69 -3.16 -27.41
N GLU A 134 -6.41 -3.29 -26.12
CA GLU A 134 -5.32 -2.61 -25.43
C GLU A 134 -4.25 -3.63 -25.06
N ILE A 135 -2.98 -3.32 -25.32
CA ILE A 135 -1.86 -4.11 -24.78
C ILE A 135 -1.61 -3.63 -23.35
N CYS A 136 -1.71 -4.56 -22.42
CA CYS A 136 -1.59 -4.31 -20.99
C CYS A 136 -0.48 -5.17 -20.41
N GLU A 137 -0.01 -4.81 -19.23
CA GLU A 137 0.98 -5.57 -18.49
C GLU A 137 0.40 -6.10 -17.19
N ARG A 138 0.92 -7.23 -16.73
CA ARG A 138 0.54 -7.83 -15.45
C ARG A 138 1.70 -8.60 -14.84
N VAL A 139 1.61 -8.87 -13.55
CA VAL A 139 2.43 -9.86 -12.87
C VAL A 139 1.55 -10.84 -12.12
N LYS A 140 1.99 -12.09 -12.02
CA LYS A 140 1.39 -13.07 -11.12
C LYS A 140 1.96 -12.87 -9.73
N VAL A 141 1.09 -12.80 -8.72
CA VAL A 141 1.48 -12.81 -7.31
C VAL A 141 0.95 -14.06 -6.62
N ARG A 142 1.63 -14.49 -5.57
CA ARG A 142 1.29 -15.70 -4.81
C ARG A 142 1.46 -15.45 -3.32
N CYS A 143 0.55 -16.00 -2.52
CA CYS A 143 0.73 -16.08 -1.08
C CYS A 143 1.70 -17.23 -0.75
N PRO A 144 2.83 -16.98 -0.07
CA PRO A 144 3.76 -18.05 0.31
C PRO A 144 3.19 -19.01 1.36
N SER A 145 2.10 -18.62 2.05
CA SER A 145 1.48 -19.42 3.11
C SER A 145 0.43 -20.42 2.60
N CYS A 146 -0.42 -20.03 1.66
CA CYS A 146 -1.52 -20.88 1.16
C CYS A 146 -1.47 -21.14 -0.35
N GLU A 147 -0.43 -20.65 -1.04
CA GLU A 147 -0.23 -20.77 -2.49
C GLU A 147 -1.30 -20.13 -3.37
N HIS A 148 -2.30 -19.45 -2.78
CA HIS A 148 -3.28 -18.68 -3.54
C HIS A 148 -2.57 -17.66 -4.43
N SER A 149 -2.95 -17.60 -5.71
CA SER A 149 -2.29 -16.76 -6.69
C SER A 149 -3.28 -16.14 -7.66
N TYR A 150 -2.95 -14.94 -8.11
CA TYR A 150 -3.73 -14.15 -9.07
C TYR A 150 -2.83 -13.18 -9.82
N HIS A 151 -3.37 -12.57 -10.87
CA HIS A 151 -2.65 -11.55 -11.64
C HIS A 151 -3.03 -10.16 -11.16
N ILE A 152 -2.04 -9.28 -11.04
CA ILE A 152 -2.22 -7.85 -10.84
C ILE A 152 -1.85 -7.15 -12.15
N LYS A 153 -2.79 -6.38 -12.72
CA LYS A 153 -2.51 -5.52 -13.87
C LYS A 153 -1.60 -4.39 -13.41
N LEU A 154 -0.53 -4.12 -14.16
CA LEU A 154 0.39 -3.02 -13.85
C LEU A 154 -0.18 -1.71 -14.41
N ASP A 155 -0.05 -0.66 -13.62
CA ASP A 155 -0.23 0.71 -14.07
C ASP A 155 1.13 1.37 -14.24
N ALA A 156 1.45 1.78 -15.47
CA ALA A 156 2.73 2.39 -15.80
C ALA A 156 2.99 3.69 -15.00
N GLU A 157 1.94 4.41 -14.59
CA GLU A 157 2.09 5.62 -13.76
C GLU A 157 2.44 5.28 -12.29
N SER A 158 2.07 4.07 -11.84
CA SER A 158 2.19 3.67 -10.44
C SER A 158 3.59 3.14 -10.10
N HIS A 159 4.30 2.47 -11.02
CA HIS A 159 5.57 1.77 -10.72
C HIS A 159 6.88 2.56 -11.02
N GLY A 160 6.84 3.90 -10.95
CA GLY A 160 8.04 4.74 -11.07
C GLY A 160 8.97 4.73 -9.85
N GLU A 161 10.16 5.32 -9.96
CA GLU A 161 11.13 5.48 -8.86
C GLU A 161 10.50 6.15 -7.64
N LEU A 162 10.97 5.78 -6.45
CA LEU A 162 10.58 6.41 -5.19
C LEU A 162 11.63 7.43 -4.78
N THR A 163 11.19 8.64 -4.43
CA THR A 163 12.08 9.64 -3.83
C THR A 163 12.45 9.24 -2.39
N PRO A 164 13.61 9.66 -1.86
CA PRO A 164 13.99 9.40 -0.46
C PRO A 164 12.94 9.87 0.55
N GLU A 165 12.27 11.00 0.26
CA GLU A 165 11.20 11.54 1.09
C GLU A 165 9.98 10.60 1.10
N THR A 166 9.64 10.05 -0.06
CA THR A 166 8.55 9.07 -0.21
C THR A 166 8.88 7.79 0.55
N VAL A 167 10.10 7.26 0.41
CA VAL A 167 10.56 6.07 1.15
C VAL A 167 10.45 6.29 2.66
N SER A 168 10.98 7.42 3.16
CA SER A 168 10.93 7.73 4.59
C SER A 168 9.49 7.89 5.11
N ALA A 169 8.58 8.48 4.31
CA ALA A 169 7.18 8.60 4.68
C ALA A 169 6.48 7.23 4.78
N LEU A 170 6.77 6.33 3.84
CA LEU A 170 6.24 4.97 3.81
C LEU A 170 6.78 4.11 4.98
N GLU A 171 8.06 4.23 5.31
CA GLU A 171 8.62 3.54 6.49
C GLU A 171 7.98 4.01 7.79
N LYS A 172 7.73 5.32 7.94
CA LYS A 172 7.01 5.88 9.11
C LYS A 172 5.58 5.38 9.23
N LEU A 173 4.98 4.97 8.12
CA LEU A 173 3.66 4.34 8.06
C LEU A 173 3.68 2.86 8.46
N GLY A 174 4.85 2.31 8.80
CA GLY A 174 5.03 0.88 9.04
C GLY A 174 4.93 0.05 7.77
N ILE A 175 4.95 0.68 6.59
CA ILE A 175 4.98 -0.02 5.32
C ILE A 175 6.39 -0.57 5.15
N ASN A 176 6.52 -1.89 5.20
CA ASN A 176 7.81 -2.52 5.04
C ASN A 176 8.20 -2.49 3.56
N LEU A 177 9.06 -1.54 3.21
CA LEU A 177 9.70 -1.48 1.90
C LEU A 177 10.89 -2.45 1.80
N GLY A 178 10.86 -3.57 2.52
CA GLY A 178 11.93 -4.57 2.58
C GLY A 178 12.38 -5.07 1.21
N TYR A 179 11.51 -4.99 0.19
CA TYR A 179 11.85 -5.23 -1.21
C TYR A 179 12.90 -4.25 -1.77
N LEU A 180 12.95 -2.99 -1.33
CA LEU A 180 13.99 -2.03 -1.72
C LEU A 180 15.39 -2.45 -1.27
N TYR A 181 15.47 -3.28 -0.22
CA TYR A 181 16.71 -3.72 0.40
C TYR A 181 17.09 -5.16 0.03
N GLN A 182 16.32 -5.81 -0.86
CA GLN A 182 16.71 -7.10 -1.41
C GLN A 182 17.97 -6.91 -2.27
N ALA A 183 18.98 -7.73 -2.02
CA ALA A 183 20.23 -7.69 -2.79
C ALA A 183 19.93 -7.90 -4.28
N LYS A 184 20.49 -7.03 -5.13
CA LYS A 184 20.36 -7.09 -6.59
C LYS A 184 20.92 -8.38 -7.18
#